data_AF-A0A2I1HQD4-F1
#
_entry.id   AF-A0A2I1HQD4-F1
#
_cell.length_a   1.000
_cell.length_b   1.000
_cell.length_c   1.000
_cell.angle_alpha   90.00
_cell.angle_beta   90.00
_cell.angle_gamma   90.00
#
_symmetry.space_group_name_H-M   'P 1'
#
loop_
_entity.id
_entity.type
_entity.pdbx_description
1 polymer ?
#
loop_
_entity_poly.entity_id
_entity_poly.type
_entity_poly.pdbx_seq_one_letter_code
_entity_poly.pdbx_strand_id
1 'polypeptide(L)' 'TSFRNTSITVHAGQEPDAVTRARAVPIYTATSYTFKNSEHVANVFAGKELAHIYSRIDNPR' A
#
# COMPACT_ATOMS: atom_id res chain seq x y z
N THR A 1 -15.29 -27.71 7.16
CA THR A 1 -15.53 -26.27 7.43
C THR A 1 -15.43 -25.49 6.12
N SER A 2 -16.56 -25.23 5.46
CA SER A 2 -16.64 -24.75 4.07
C SER A 2 -16.30 -23.26 3.85
N PHE A 3 -16.04 -22.49 4.92
CA PHE A 3 -15.95 -21.03 4.86
C PHE A 3 -14.54 -20.45 4.68
N ARG A 4 -13.50 -21.29 4.67
CA ARG A 4 -12.12 -20.81 4.60
C ARG A 4 -11.82 -20.09 3.28
N ASN A 5 -12.26 -20.66 2.16
CA ASN A 5 -11.99 -20.10 0.84
C ASN A 5 -12.81 -18.84 0.58
N THR A 6 -14.08 -18.82 0.98
CA THR A 6 -14.94 -17.64 0.83
C THR A 6 -14.46 -16.47 1.68
N SER A 7 -13.96 -16.71 2.90
CA SER A 7 -13.35 -15.68 3.73
C SER A 7 -12.09 -15.09 3.09
N ILE A 8 -11.22 -15.94 2.53
CA ILE A 8 -10.02 -15.49 1.80
C ILE A 8 -10.41 -14.60 0.61
N THR A 9 -11.41 -14.99 -0.18
CA THR A 9 -11.87 -14.18 -1.32
C THR A 9 -12.33 -12.78 -0.93
N VAL A 10 -12.93 -12.62 0.26
CA VAL A 10 -13.50 -11.35 0.71
C VAL A 10 -12.51 -10.50 1.52
N HIS A 11 -11.51 -11.11 2.17
CA HIS A 11 -10.68 -10.41 3.16
C HIS A 11 -9.17 -10.51 2.93
N ALA A 12 -8.68 -11.44 2.12
CA ALA A 12 -7.24 -11.61 1.95
C ALA A 12 -6.62 -10.40 1.26
N GLY A 13 -5.49 -9.94 1.79
CA GLY A 13 -4.75 -8.80 1.23
C GLY A 13 -5.37 -7.44 1.53
N GLN A 14 -6.37 -7.33 2.40
CA GLN A 14 -6.96 -6.05 2.80
C GLN A 14 -6.97 -5.91 4.32
N GLU A 15 -6.57 -4.74 4.81
CA GLU A 15 -6.69 -4.35 6.21
C GLU A 15 -7.42 -3.01 6.28
N PRO A 16 -8.15 -2.70 7.37
CA PRO A 16 -8.75 -1.39 7.54
C PRO A 16 -7.69 -0.28 7.48
N ASP A 17 -8.04 0.85 6.87
CA ASP A 17 -7.13 1.98 6.74
C ASP A 17 -6.63 2.45 8.12
N ALA A 18 -5.31 2.59 8.27
CA ALA A 18 -4.69 2.88 9.56
C ALA A 18 -5.02 4.30 10.08
N VAL A 19 -5.36 5.24 9.18
CA VAL A 19 -5.60 6.64 9.53
C VAL A 19 -7.06 6.89 9.91
N THR A 20 -8.00 6.31 9.16
CA THR A 20 -9.44 6.60 9.26
C THR A 20 -10.29 5.42 9.72
N ARG A 21 -9.71 4.21 9.77
CA ARG A 21 -10.42 2.94 10.01
C ARG A 21 -11.50 2.61 8.98
N ALA A 22 -11.42 3.19 7.79
CA ALA A 22 -12.27 2.79 6.68
C ALA A 22 -12.09 1.29 6.37
N ARG A 23 -13.21 0.55 6.22
CA ARG A 23 -13.17 -0.87 5.87
C ARG A 23 -13.01 -1.11 4.37
N ALA A 24 -13.55 -0.21 3.56
CA ALA A 24 -13.28 -0.20 2.12
C ALA A 24 -11.87 0.34 1.87
N VAL A 25 -11.16 -0.30 0.94
CA VAL A 25 -9.85 0.16 0.47
C VAL A 25 -9.98 1.57 -0.13
N PRO A 26 -9.20 2.56 0.33
CA PRO A 26 -9.17 3.88 -0.27
C PRO A 26 -8.66 3.87 -1.72
N ILE A 27 -9.17 4.78 -2.55
CA ILE A 27 -8.69 4.96 -3.91
C ILE A 27 -7.57 6.00 -3.91
N TYR A 28 -6.32 5.56 -4.08
CA TYR A 28 -5.15 6.44 -4.20
C TYR A 28 -4.94 6.91 -5.64
N THR A 29 -5.69 7.94 -6.05
CA THR A 29 -5.53 8.62 -7.35
C THR A 29 -4.39 9.64 -7.30
N ALA A 30 -3.15 9.13 -7.29
CA ALA A 30 -1.94 9.94 -7.34
C ALA A 30 -0.98 9.43 -8.41
N THR A 31 -0.15 10.32 -8.95
CA THR A 31 0.91 9.97 -9.92
C THR A 31 2.25 9.70 -9.24
N SER A 32 2.51 10.34 -8.10
CA SER A 32 3.77 10.30 -7.35
C SER A 32 3.55 10.43 -5.84
N TYR A 33 4.51 9.94 -5.05
CA TYR A 33 4.50 9.97 -3.59
C TYR A 33 5.68 10.77 -3.03
N THR A 34 5.48 11.43 -1.90
CA THR A 34 6.52 12.24 -1.24
C THR A 34 7.42 11.39 -0.35
N PHE A 35 8.65 11.86 -0.14
CA PHE A 35 9.62 11.24 0.76
C PHE A 35 9.72 12.02 2.07
N LYS A 36 10.07 11.32 3.16
CA LYS A 36 10.25 11.94 4.49
C LYS A 36 11.40 12.96 4.51
N ASN A 37 12.51 12.64 3.85
CA ASN A 37 13.72 13.46 3.73
C ASN A 37 14.64 12.95 2.60
N SER A 38 15.80 13.60 2.41
CA SER A 38 16.79 13.26 1.39
C SER A 38 17.49 11.91 1.61
N GLU A 39 17.67 11.49 2.85
CA GLU A 39 18.28 10.20 3.18
C GLU A 39 17.34 9.05 2.82
N HIS A 40 16.04 9.20 3.12
CA HIS A 40 15.00 8.23 2.79
C HIS A 40 14.94 7.96 1.27
N VAL A 41 14.98 9.02 0.43
CA VAL A 41 14.99 8.82 -1.02
C VAL A 41 16.26 8.11 -1.50
N ALA A 42 17.42 8.42 -0.93
CA ALA A 42 18.67 7.73 -1.26
C ALA A 42 18.60 6.24 -0.90
N ASN A 43 18.02 5.89 0.25
CA ASN A 43 17.85 4.51 0.69
C ASN A 43 16.86 3.73 -0.20
N VAL A 44 15.74 4.36 -0.59
CA VAL A 44 14.75 3.74 -1.48
C VAL A 44 15.37 3.40 -2.84
N PHE A 45 16.08 4.34 -3.47
CA PHE A 45 16.71 4.08 -4.77
C PHE A 45 17.94 3.16 -4.70
N ALA A 46 18.59 3.05 -3.54
CA ALA A 46 19.63 2.06 -3.28
C ALA A 46 19.07 0.66 -2.95
N GLY A 47 17.74 0.50 -2.89
CA GLY A 47 17.07 -0.77 -2.55
C GLY A 47 17.18 -1.16 -1.07
N LYS A 48 17.54 -0.22 -0.20
CA LYS A 48 17.66 -0.42 1.26
C LYS A 48 16.33 -0.29 1.99
N GLU A 49 15.40 0.47 1.42
CA GLU A 49 14.06 0.70 1.96
C GLU A 49 12.99 0.56 0.86
N LEU A 50 11.80 0.09 1.23
CA LEU A 50 10.67 -0.01 0.31
C LEU A 50 9.73 1.18 0.50
N ALA A 51 9.39 1.84 -0.60
CA ALA A 51 8.41 2.91 -0.63
C ALA A 51 7.72 2.99 -2.00
N HIS A 52 6.51 3.53 -2.02
CA HIS A 52 5.83 3.91 -3.26
C HIS A 52 6.52 5.15 -3.85
N ILE A 53 6.75 5.15 -5.16
CA ILE A 53 7.46 6.25 -5.86
C ILE A 53 6.56 6.85 -6.94
N TYR A 54 6.18 6.02 -7.92
CA TYR A 54 5.31 6.38 -9.05
C TYR A 54 4.25 5.31 -9.26
N SER A 55 3.00 5.71 -9.46
CA SER A 55 1.87 4.78 -9.65
C SER A 55 1.98 3.93 -10.92
N ARG A 56 2.78 4.36 -11.90
CA ARG A 56 3.12 3.55 -13.08
C ARG A 56 3.86 2.26 -12.73
N ILE A 57 4.60 2.24 -11.63
CA ILE A 57 5.38 1.07 -11.17
C ILE A 57 4.60 0.33 -10.08
N ASP A 58 4.09 1.07 -9.10
CA ASP A 58 3.41 0.52 -7.93
C ASP A 58 2.49 1.55 -7.28
N ASN A 59 1.34 1.11 -6.78
CA ASN A 59 0.34 1.95 -6.14
C ASN A 59 -0.19 1.27 -4.87
N PRO A 60 -0.45 2.02 -3.78
CA PRO A 60 -1.12 1.47 -2.62
C PRO A 60 -2.49 0.92 -3.00
N ARG A 61 -2.86 -0.11 -2.26
CA ARG A 61 -4.10 -0.87 -2.33
C ARG A 61 -4.69 -1.01 -0.93
#